data_AF-A0A7S6MBP5-F1
#
_entry.id   AF-A0A7S6MBP5-F1
#
_cell.length_a   1.000
_cell.length_b   1.000
_cell.length_c   1.000
_cell.angle_alpha   90.00
_cell.angle_beta   90.00
_cell.angle_gamma   90.00
#
_symmetry.space_group_name_H-M   'P 1'
#
loop_
_entity.id
_entity.type
_entity.pdbx_description
1 polymer ?
#
loop_
_entity_poly.entity_id
_entity_poly.type
_entity_poly.pdbx_seq_one_letter_code
_entity_poly.pdbx_strand_id
1 'polypeptide(L)'
;MDLILLGQDAAVMERFFDKDMIALTIPIVAMVVGLIIAVISIVVGGIRAIVVGRAREQTRRELAAYVAEGTLDADKAVAILNAGEDLTKKC
;
A
#
# COMPACT_ATOMS: atom_id res chain seq x y z
N MET A 1 52.02 27.61 -3.34
CA MET A 1 51.07 28.64 -3.75
C MET A 1 50.85 28.36 -5.24
N ASP A 2 49.80 27.69 -5.72
CA ASP A 2 48.42 27.59 -5.28
C ASP A 2 47.75 26.38 -5.95
N LEU A 3 47.42 25.33 -5.19
CA LEU A 3 46.56 24.24 -5.69
C LEU A 3 45.76 23.52 -4.60
N ILE A 4 45.76 24.03 -3.35
CA ILE A 4 45.02 23.45 -2.21
C ILE A 4 43.72 24.22 -1.92
N LEU A 5 43.53 25.41 -2.52
CA LEU A 5 42.45 26.34 -2.19
C LEU A 5 41.11 26.10 -2.92
N LEU A 6 41.03 25.19 -3.90
CA LEU A 6 39.76 24.90 -4.61
C LEU A 6 39.04 23.63 -4.13
N GLY A 7 39.69 22.82 -3.28
CA GLY A 7 39.07 21.62 -2.70
C GLY A 7 38.41 21.84 -1.34
N GLN A 8 38.58 23.03 -0.75
CA GLN A 8 38.14 23.31 0.61
C GLN A 8 36.69 23.80 0.69
N ASP A 9 36.12 24.31 -0.40
CA ASP A 9 34.75 24.87 -0.39
C ASP A 9 33.65 23.81 -0.53
N ALA A 10 33.90 22.72 -1.29
CA ALA A 10 32.94 21.62 -1.44
C ALA A 10 32.86 20.73 -0.18
N ALA A 11 33.98 20.53 0.52
CA ALA A 11 34.04 19.69 1.72
C ALA A 11 33.56 20.41 3.00
N VAL A 12 33.62 21.75 3.05
CA VAL A 12 33.13 22.53 4.21
C VAL A 12 31.60 22.60 4.22
N MET A 13 30.96 22.59 3.06
CA MET A 13 29.49 22.56 2.96
C MET A 13 28.91 21.18 3.36
N GLU A 14 29.65 20.08 3.09
CA GLU A 14 29.29 18.72 3.49
C GLU A 14 29.49 18.47 5.00
N ARG A 15 30.54 19.06 5.63
CA ARG A 15 30.81 18.90 7.07
C ARG A 15 30.01 19.83 7.99
N PHE A 16 29.53 20.98 7.52
CA PHE A 16 28.69 21.88 8.34
C PHE A 16 27.24 21.40 8.48
N PHE A 17 26.75 20.56 7.57
CA PHE A 17 25.49 19.85 7.74
C PHE A 17 25.61 18.70 8.77
N ASP A 18 26.81 18.20 9.07
CA ASP A 18 27.10 16.85 9.57
C ASP A 18 27.51 16.80 11.05
N LYS A 19 26.52 16.80 11.97
CA LYS A 19 26.41 15.88 13.15
C LYS A 19 25.27 16.27 14.09
N ASP A 20 25.23 17.53 14.51
CA ASP A 20 24.35 17.96 15.61
C ASP A 20 22.92 18.29 15.13
N MET A 21 22.80 18.89 13.95
CA MET A 21 21.51 19.11 13.27
C MET A 21 20.91 17.79 12.79
N ILE A 22 21.71 16.92 12.16
CA ILE A 22 21.20 15.67 11.59
C ILE A 22 20.74 14.69 12.69
N ALA A 23 21.45 14.62 13.83
CA ALA A 23 21.12 13.72 14.93
C ALA A 23 19.73 13.99 15.54
N LEU A 24 19.30 15.26 15.57
CA LEU A 24 17.97 15.63 16.06
C LEU A 24 16.91 15.65 14.95
N THR A 25 17.28 16.01 13.71
CA THR A 25 16.32 16.13 12.60
C THR A 25 15.90 14.79 12.00
N ILE A 26 16.80 13.80 11.87
CA ILE A 26 16.46 12.45 11.36
C ILE A 26 15.26 11.81 12.09
N PRO A 27 15.23 11.70 13.43
CA PRO A 27 14.14 11.02 14.11
C PRO A 27 12.80 11.76 13.94
N ILE A 28 12.82 13.10 13.90
CA ILE A 28 11.62 13.92 13.70
C ILE A 28 11.05 13.68 12.30
N VAL A 29 11.90 13.73 11.27
CA VAL A 29 11.46 13.49 9.89
C VAL A 29 10.95 12.06 9.72
N ALA A 30 11.63 11.07 10.29
CA ALA A 30 11.20 9.68 10.25
C ALA A 30 9.82 9.46 10.91
N MET A 31 9.56 10.12 12.04
CA MET A 31 8.25 10.06 12.72
C MET A 31 7.14 10.68 11.86
N VAL A 32 7.37 11.85 11.26
CA VAL A 32 6.37 12.53 10.43
C VAL A 32 6.07 11.73 9.17
N VAL A 33 7.11 11.25 8.47
CA VAL A 33 6.94 10.42 7.26
C VAL A 33 6.27 9.09 7.60
N GLY A 34 6.67 8.46 8.71
CA GLY A 34 6.05 7.22 9.19
C GLY A 34 4.56 7.39 9.49
N LEU A 35 4.17 8.49 10.12
CA LEU A 35 2.77 8.79 10.43
C LEU A 35 1.94 9.03 9.16
N ILE A 36 2.50 9.74 8.18
CA ILE A 36 1.82 9.95 6.89
C ILE A 36 1.58 8.62 6.18
N ILE A 37 2.60 7.76 6.10
CA ILE A 37 2.50 6.44 5.47
C ILE A 37 1.48 5.57 6.23
N ALA A 38 1.49 5.61 7.56
CA ALA A 38 0.53 4.89 8.39
C ALA A 38 -0.91 5.31 8.07
N VAL A 39 -1.19 6.61 8.06
CA VAL A 39 -2.53 7.14 7.73
C VAL A 39 -2.96 6.71 6.32
N ILE A 40 -2.08 6.85 5.33
CA ILE A 40 -2.38 6.44 3.94
C ILE A 40 -2.70 4.95 3.87
N SER A 41 -1.91 4.10 4.53
CA SER A 41 -2.12 2.65 4.53
C SER A 41 -3.48 2.25 5.13
N ILE A 42 -3.91 2.94 6.19
CA ILE A 42 -5.22 2.71 6.83
C ILE A 42 -6.35 3.09 5.88
N VAL A 43 -6.25 4.26 5.25
CA VAL A 43 -7.27 4.74 4.31
C VAL A 43 -7.38 3.81 3.09
N VAL A 44 -6.24 3.44 2.50
CA VAL A 44 -6.21 2.50 1.36
C VAL A 44 -6.75 1.13 1.76
N GLY A 45 -6.42 0.64 2.95
CA GLY A 45 -6.95 -0.60 3.50
C GLY A 45 -8.48 -0.56 3.65
N GLY A 46 -9.02 0.55 4.17
CA GLY A 46 -10.45 0.77 4.30
C GLY A 46 -11.18 0.81 2.95
N ILE A 47 -10.63 1.57 1.98
CA ILE A 47 -11.20 1.64 0.62
C ILE A 47 -11.20 0.24 -0.02
N ARG A 48 -10.10 -0.50 0.09
CA ARG A 48 -10.00 -1.86 -0.44
C ARG A 48 -11.09 -2.77 0.13
N ALA A 49 -11.30 -2.73 1.45
CA ALA A 49 -12.34 -3.54 2.10
C ALA A 49 -13.74 -3.21 1.55
N ILE A 50 -14.06 -1.92 1.37
CA ILE A 50 -15.34 -1.48 0.82
C ILE A 50 -15.51 -1.93 -0.63
N VAL A 51 -14.50 -1.75 -1.48
CA VAL A 51 -14.54 -2.13 -2.89
C VAL A 51 -14.73 -3.63 -3.04
N VAL A 52 -13.96 -4.44 -2.31
CA VAL A 52 -14.10 -5.91 -2.34
C VAL A 52 -15.46 -6.36 -1.82
N GLY A 53 -15.96 -5.74 -0.75
CA GLY A 53 -17.31 -6.03 -0.23
C GLY A 53 -18.39 -5.76 -1.26
N ARG A 54 -18.35 -4.59 -1.93
CA ARG A 54 -19.31 -4.24 -2.99
C ARG A 54 -19.21 -5.15 -4.21
N ALA A 55 -18.00 -5.46 -4.67
CA ALA A 55 -17.79 -6.36 -5.79
C ALA A 55 -18.38 -7.75 -5.51
N ARG A 56 -18.15 -8.29 -4.30
CA ARG A 56 -18.73 -9.59 -3.89
C ARG A 56 -20.25 -9.58 -3.87
N GLU A 57 -20.84 -8.52 -3.32
CA GLU A 57 -22.29 -8.37 -3.28
C GLU A 57 -22.90 -8.25 -4.69
N GLN A 58 -22.25 -7.50 -5.57
CA GLN A 58 -22.67 -7.39 -6.97
C GLN A 58 -22.58 -8.74 -7.69
N THR A 59 -21.46 -9.45 -7.57
CA THR A 59 -21.30 -10.78 -8.18
C THR A 59 -22.34 -11.77 -7.66
N ARG A 60 -22.70 -11.75 -6.37
CA ARG A 60 -23.77 -12.61 -5.83
C ARG A 60 -25.13 -12.34 -6.48
N ARG A 61 -25.45 -11.07 -6.75
CA ARG A 61 -26.71 -10.69 -7.41
C ARG A 61 -26.73 -11.09 -8.88
N GLU A 62 -25.63 -10.91 -9.58
CA GLU A 62 -25.47 -11.33 -10.98
C GLU A 62 -25.56 -12.85 -11.11
N LEU A 63 -24.87 -13.60 -10.24
CA LEU A 63 -24.96 -15.05 -10.20
C LEU A 63 -26.38 -15.54 -9.89
N ALA A 64 -27.09 -14.90 -8.95
CA ALA A 64 -28.48 -15.24 -8.65
C ALA A 64 -29.40 -15.01 -9.86
N ALA A 65 -29.16 -13.94 -10.63
CA ALA A 65 -29.89 -13.69 -11.87
C ALA A 65 -29.60 -14.78 -12.91
N TYR A 66 -28.34 -15.15 -13.13
CA TYR A 66 -27.98 -16.21 -14.08
C TYR A 66 -28.53 -17.59 -13.71
N VAL A 67 -28.61 -17.89 -12.42
CA VAL A 67 -29.26 -19.12 -11.93
C VAL A 67 -30.78 -19.06 -12.14
N ALA A 68 -31.41 -17.90 -11.90
CA ALA A 68 -32.85 -17.72 -12.15
C ALA A 68 -33.21 -17.77 -13.64
N GLU A 69 -32.32 -17.27 -14.51
CA GLU A 69 -32.44 -17.37 -15.97
C GLU A 69 -32.13 -18.78 -16.49
N GLY A 70 -31.53 -19.65 -15.66
CA GLY A 70 -31.11 -21.00 -16.04
C GLY A 70 -29.90 -21.05 -16.97
N THR A 71 -29.21 -19.92 -17.18
CA THR A 71 -27.98 -19.83 -17.99
C THR A 71 -26.75 -20.30 -17.21
N LEU A 72 -26.86 -20.39 -15.89
CA LEU A 72 -25.85 -20.93 -14.99
C LEU A 72 -26.49 -21.94 -14.03
N ASP A 73 -25.86 -23.12 -13.91
CA ASP A 73 -26.28 -24.14 -12.95
C ASP A 73 -25.96 -23.72 -11.50
N ALA A 74 -26.85 -24.06 -10.56
CA ALA A 74 -26.75 -23.62 -9.17
C ALA A 74 -25.49 -24.17 -8.47
N ASP A 75 -25.11 -25.42 -8.74
CA ASP A 75 -23.91 -26.03 -8.15
C ASP A 75 -22.64 -25.32 -8.64
N LYS A 76 -22.64 -24.90 -9.91
CA LYS A 76 -21.54 -24.09 -10.47
C LYS A 76 -21.48 -22.68 -9.88
N ALA A 77 -22.63 -22.05 -9.62
CA ALA A 77 -22.66 -20.74 -8.96
C ALA A 77 -22.08 -20.82 -7.54
N VAL A 78 -22.39 -21.88 -6.78
CA VAL A 78 -21.79 -22.13 -5.46
C VAL A 78 -20.28 -22.35 -5.57
N ALA A 79 -19.82 -23.13 -6.56
CA ALA A 79 -18.38 -23.32 -6.80
C ALA A 79 -17.66 -22.00 -7.12
N ILE A 80 -18.26 -21.11 -7.91
CA ILE A 80 -17.69 -19.78 -8.23
C ILE A 80 -17.60 -18.90 -6.97
N LEU A 81 -18.63 -18.92 -6.13
CA LEU A 81 -18.64 -18.16 -4.87
C LEU A 81 -17.54 -18.64 -3.90
N ASN A 82 -17.27 -19.94 -3.88
CA ASN A 82 -16.29 -20.56 -2.99
C ASN A 82 -14.85 -20.53 -3.55
N ALA A 83 -14.66 -20.37 -4.86
CA ALA A 83 -13.35 -20.36 -5.50
C ALA A 83 -12.39 -19.28 -4.95
N GLY A 84 -12.94 -18.20 -4.38
CA GLY A 84 -12.15 -17.15 -3.73
C GLY A 84 -11.59 -17.50 -2.35
N GLU A 85 -12.12 -18.52 -1.66
CA GLU A 85 -11.60 -18.96 -0.35
C GLU A 85 -10.40 -19.91 -0.49
N ASP A 86 -10.42 -20.81 -1.48
CA ASP A 86 -9.39 -21.86 -1.63
C ASP A 86 -8.01 -21.34 -2.05
N LEU A 87 -7.93 -20.21 -2.76
CA LEU A 87 -6.64 -19.63 -3.17
C LEU A 87 -5.85 -19.02 -2.00
N THR A 88 -6.48 -18.77 -0.84
CA THR A 88 -5.82 -18.18 0.33
C THR A 88 -5.11 -19.21 1.24
N LYS A 89 -5.30 -20.51 1.01
CA LYS A 89 -4.70 -21.60 1.82
C LYS A 89 -3.35 -22.14 1.30
N LYS A 90 -2.84 -21.65 0.18
CA LYS A 90 -1.60 -22.16 -0.47
C LYS A 90 -0.34 -21.32 -0.24
N CYS A 91 -0.39 -20.30 0.62
CA CYS A 91 0.80 -19.56 1.05
C CYS A 91 1.18 -19.93 2.48
#